data_AF-A0A7V9TEG9-F1
#
_entry.id   AF-A0A7V9TEG9-F1
#
_cell.length_a   1.000
_cell.length_b   1.000
_cell.length_c   1.000
_cell.angle_alpha   90.00
_cell.angle_beta   90.00
_cell.angle_gamma   90.00
#
_symmetry.space_group_name_H-M   'P 1'
#
loop_
_entity.id
_entity.type
_entity.pdbx_description
1 polymer ?
#
loop_
_entity_poly.entity_id
_entity_poly.type
_entity_poly.pdbx_seq_one_letter_code
_entity_poly.pdbx_strand_id
1 'polypeptide(L)'
;MPYELFLALRYLRGRRGGGRRATAQVTALAAATGIACGVAALVVALALSNGFRDELREKILRGTAHLTLLRADGAGVNEWGDTIARVKEVEGVVDASATAYTGAMLSGRAGAAYAVLRGVDTGSENAVAEVRRTLIAGTVEPLLSDPSSFNEKKEDTTLSTGDTK
;
A
#
# COMPACT_ATOMS: atom_id res chain seq x y z
N MET A 1 16.19 5.99 46.70
CA MET A 1 17.18 5.81 45.62
C MET A 1 18.16 4.73 46.06
N PRO A 2 18.34 3.64 45.30
CA PRO A 2 19.28 2.59 45.67
C PRO A 2 20.70 3.17 45.76
N TYR A 3 21.35 2.94 46.89
CA TYR A 3 22.69 3.47 47.20
C TYR A 3 23.74 2.99 46.19
N GLU A 4 23.56 1.78 45.66
CA GLU A 4 24.44 1.17 44.65
C GLU A 4 24.48 1.98 43.34
N LEU A 5 23.33 2.48 42.89
CA LEU A 5 23.19 3.26 41.66
C LEU A 5 23.85 4.64 41.81
N PHE A 6 23.72 5.25 43.00
CA PHE A 6 24.42 6.49 43.32
C PHE A 6 25.93 6.31 43.31
N LEU A 7 26.44 5.21 43.89
CA LEU A 7 27.87 4.91 43.92
C LEU A 7 28.43 4.58 42.52
N ALA A 8 27.68 3.80 41.73
CA ALA A 8 28.03 3.45 40.36
C ALA A 8 28.10 4.71 39.46
N LEU A 9 27.08 5.57 39.51
CA LEU A 9 27.03 6.80 38.72
C LEU A 9 28.13 7.79 39.15
N ARG A 10 28.42 7.86 40.46
CA ARG A 10 29.52 8.67 41.02
C ARG A 10 30.88 8.21 40.50
N TYR A 11 31.09 6.90 40.37
CA TYR A 11 32.32 6.33 39.82
C TYR A 11 32.42 6.55 38.30
N LEU A 12 31.30 6.39 37.57
CA LEU A 12 31.25 6.68 36.12
C LEU A 12 31.48 8.17 35.81
N ARG A 13 30.95 9.06 36.67
CA ARG A 13 30.98 10.53 36.52
C ARG A 13 32.17 11.17 37.24
N GLY A 14 33.02 10.38 37.90
CA GLY A 14 34.16 10.81 38.72
C GLY A 14 35.29 11.47 37.93
N ARG A 15 35.03 12.68 37.43
CA ARG A 15 36.00 13.64 36.89
C ARG A 15 36.91 14.13 38.03
N ARG A 16 38.13 13.61 38.18
CA ARG A 16 39.25 14.34 38.83
C ARG A 16 40.61 13.65 38.64
N GLY A 17 41.48 14.35 37.89
CA GLY A 17 42.88 14.63 38.23
C GLY A 17 43.90 13.48 38.19
N GLY A 18 44.69 13.41 37.11
CA GLY A 18 45.97 12.71 37.04
C GLY A 18 46.24 12.08 35.66
N GLY A 19 47.38 12.41 35.02
CA GLY A 19 47.68 12.12 33.60
C GLY A 19 47.54 10.64 33.16
N ARG A 20 47.63 9.66 34.06
CA ARG A 20 47.40 8.24 33.75
C ARG A 20 45.92 7.81 33.69
N ARG A 21 45.00 8.60 34.25
CA ARG A 21 43.55 8.33 34.24
C ARG A 21 42.83 9.01 33.08
N ALA A 22 43.47 9.99 32.42
CA ALA A 22 42.90 10.67 31.26
C ALA A 22 42.73 9.72 30.06
N THR A 23 43.69 8.82 29.82
CA THR A 23 43.60 7.80 28.75
C THR A 23 42.48 6.80 29.01
N ALA A 24 42.32 6.32 30.25
CA ALA A 24 41.23 5.43 30.65
C ALA A 24 39.84 6.07 30.52
N GLN A 25 39.73 7.40 30.66
CA GLN A 25 38.47 8.13 30.48
C GLN A 25 38.10 8.28 29.01
N VAL A 26 39.08 8.57 28.15
CA VAL A 26 38.86 8.68 26.70
C VAL A 26 38.40 7.33 26.13
N THR A 27 39.03 6.23 26.54
CA THR A 27 38.63 4.90 26.08
C THR A 27 37.25 4.50 26.61
N ALA A 28 36.92 4.80 27.87
CA ALA A 28 35.59 4.53 28.42
C ALA A 28 34.49 5.33 27.68
N LEU A 29 34.75 6.60 27.36
CA LEU A 29 33.82 7.42 26.58
C LEU A 29 33.65 6.85 25.16
N ALA A 30 34.76 6.55 24.48
CA ALA A 30 34.76 6.00 23.12
C ALA A 30 34.02 4.65 23.05
N ALA A 31 34.24 3.77 24.03
CA ALA A 31 33.53 2.50 24.15
C ALA A 31 32.03 2.71 24.37
N ALA A 32 31.63 3.60 25.29
CA ALA A 32 30.22 3.90 25.54
C ALA A 32 29.52 4.48 24.30
N THR A 33 30.15 5.41 23.58
CA THR A 33 29.60 5.95 22.34
C THR A 33 29.56 4.91 21.22
N GLY A 34 30.56 4.03 21.12
CA GLY A 34 30.57 2.95 20.14
C GLY A 34 29.44 1.96 20.36
N ILE A 35 29.22 1.53 21.61
CA ILE A 35 28.11 0.66 21.99
C ILE A 35 26.77 1.36 21.73
N ALA A 36 26.63 2.63 22.12
CA ALA A 36 25.40 3.38 21.87
C ALA A 36 25.08 3.49 20.38
N CYS A 37 26.06 3.82 19.53
CA CYS A 37 25.89 3.87 18.08
C CYS A 37 25.56 2.49 17.50
N GLY A 38 26.22 1.42 17.97
CA GLY A 38 25.96 0.06 17.51
C GLY A 38 24.56 -0.43 17.85
N VAL A 39 24.12 -0.23 19.09
CA VAL A 39 22.76 -0.59 19.54
C VAL A 39 21.73 0.27 18.81
N ALA A 40 21.97 1.56 18.63
CA ALA A 40 21.07 2.43 17.87
C ALA A 40 20.89 1.94 16.43
N ALA A 41 21.99 1.59 15.74
CA ALA A 41 21.92 1.05 14.38
C ALA A 41 21.13 -0.26 14.32
N LEU A 42 21.34 -1.17 15.28
CA LEU A 42 20.60 -2.43 15.36
C LEU A 42 19.10 -2.21 15.58
N VAL A 43 18.73 -1.30 16.49
CA VAL A 43 17.33 -0.95 16.77
C VAL A 43 16.66 -0.35 15.53
N VAL A 44 17.34 0.56 14.82
CA VAL A 44 16.81 1.17 13.60
C VAL A 44 16.62 0.13 12.49
N ALA A 45 17.59 -0.77 12.28
CA ALA A 45 17.48 -1.83 11.29
C ALA A 45 16.30 -2.76 11.59
N LEU A 46 16.12 -3.13 12.86
CA LEU A 46 14.99 -3.96 13.29
C LEU A 46 13.66 -3.23 13.13
N ALA A 47 13.59 -1.95 13.50
CA ALA A 47 12.40 -1.12 13.34
C ALA A 47 11.99 -0.97 11.88
N LEU A 48 12.96 -0.75 10.98
CA LEU A 48 12.71 -0.66 9.54
C LEU A 48 12.18 -1.99 8.99
N SER A 49 12.82 -3.11 9.33
CA SER A 49 12.41 -4.43 8.84
C SER A 49 11.02 -4.81 9.34
N ASN A 50 10.72 -4.57 10.62
CA ASN A 50 9.41 -4.85 11.18
C ASN A 50 8.34 -3.91 10.60
N GLY A 51 8.59 -2.60 10.55
CA GLY A 51 7.64 -1.64 10.00
C GLY A 51 7.32 -1.91 8.53
N PHE A 52 8.34 -2.23 7.71
CA PHE A 52 8.12 -2.60 6.31
C PHE A 52 7.34 -3.90 6.17
N ARG A 53 7.62 -4.92 6.99
CA ARG A 53 6.86 -6.18 7.00
C ARG A 53 5.39 -5.93 7.31
N ASP A 54 5.09 -5.09 8.30
CA ASP A 54 3.72 -4.81 8.71
C ASP A 54 2.98 -4.01 7.63
N GLU A 55 3.63 -2.99 7.05
CA GLU A 55 3.09 -2.19 5.94
C GLU A 55 2.84 -3.04 4.68
N LEU A 56 3.79 -3.90 4.30
CA LEU A 56 3.61 -4.81 3.17
C LEU A 56 2.50 -5.82 3.43
N ARG A 57 2.49 -6.43 4.62
CA ARG A 57 1.45 -7.37 5.03
C ARG A 57 0.08 -6.72 4.92
N GLU A 58 -0.05 -5.51 5.43
CA GLU A 58 -1.29 -4.75 5.39
C GLU A 58 -1.71 -4.40 3.96
N LYS A 59 -0.79 -3.92 3.11
CA LYS A 59 -1.10 -3.61 1.71
C LYS A 59 -1.49 -4.84 0.89
N ILE A 60 -0.83 -5.99 1.10
CA ILE A 60 -1.17 -7.24 0.43
C ILE A 60 -2.57 -7.71 0.86
N LEU A 61 -2.86 -7.68 2.17
CA LEU A 61 -4.15 -8.12 2.72
C LEU A 61 -5.30 -7.14 2.44
N ARG A 62 -5.02 -5.84 2.25
CA ARG A 62 -6.06 -4.84 1.94
C ARG A 62 -6.49 -4.83 0.47
N GLY A 63 -5.60 -5.17 -0.47
CA GLY A 63 -5.79 -4.89 -1.89
C GLY A 63 -6.20 -6.07 -2.78
N THR A 64 -6.36 -7.27 -2.21
CA THR A 64 -6.66 -8.47 -3.00
C THR A 64 -7.88 -9.19 -2.42
N ALA A 65 -8.80 -9.60 -3.30
CA ALA A 65 -9.86 -10.54 -2.91
C ALA A 65 -9.20 -11.71 -2.18
N HIS A 66 -9.71 -12.06 -1.00
CA HIS A 66 -9.09 -13.10 -0.15
C HIS A 66 -8.96 -14.43 -0.91
N LEU A 67 -9.84 -14.65 -1.90
CA LEU A 67 -9.79 -15.73 -2.87
C LEU A 67 -10.19 -15.20 -4.25
N THR A 68 -9.41 -15.53 -5.28
CA THR A 68 -9.75 -15.25 -6.68
C THR A 68 -9.93 -16.57 -7.40
N LEU A 69 -11.13 -16.81 -7.93
CA LEU A 69 -11.41 -17.99 -8.76
C LEU A 69 -11.11 -17.65 -10.22
N LEU A 70 -10.08 -18.27 -10.78
CA LEU A 70 -9.78 -18.22 -12.20
C LEU A 70 -10.02 -19.59 -12.81
N ARG A 71 -10.47 -19.63 -14.07
CA ARG A 71 -10.47 -20.88 -14.82
C ARG A 71 -9.03 -21.29 -15.14
N ALA A 72 -8.77 -22.59 -15.10
CA ALA A 72 -7.44 -23.15 -15.37
C ALA A 72 -6.93 -22.88 -16.80
N ASP A 73 -7.84 -22.62 -17.76
CA ASP A 73 -7.53 -22.30 -19.14
C ASP A 73 -7.28 -20.80 -19.38
N GLY A 74 -7.36 -19.96 -18.34
CA GLY A 74 -7.19 -18.51 -18.46
C GLY A 74 -8.30 -17.81 -19.25
N ALA A 75 -9.35 -18.54 -19.65
CA ALA A 75 -10.49 -17.98 -20.34
C ALA A 75 -11.42 -17.26 -19.36
N GLY A 76 -12.23 -16.34 -19.88
CA GLY A 76 -13.29 -15.69 -19.11
C GLY A 76 -14.25 -16.72 -18.48
N VAL A 77 -14.72 -16.42 -17.28
CA VAL A 77 -15.74 -17.22 -16.60
C VAL A 77 -17.09 -16.96 -17.28
N ASN A 78 -17.54 -17.91 -18.11
CA ASN A 78 -18.91 -17.92 -18.61
C ASN A 78 -19.84 -18.32 -17.45
N GLU A 79 -21.05 -17.76 -17.38
CA GLU A 79 -22.02 -18.05 -16.29
C GLU A 79 -21.49 -17.69 -14.89
N TRP A 80 -20.90 -16.50 -14.78
CA TRP A 80 -20.37 -15.99 -13.51
C TRP A 80 -21.45 -15.88 -12.41
N GLY A 81 -22.72 -15.64 -12.76
CA GLY A 81 -23.82 -15.52 -11.82
C GLY A 81 -24.08 -16.81 -11.03
N ASP A 82 -24.22 -17.94 -11.72
CA ASP A 82 -24.46 -19.26 -11.08
C ASP A 82 -23.26 -19.72 -10.26
N THR A 83 -22.05 -19.36 -10.69
CA THR A 83 -20.82 -19.64 -9.94
C THR A 83 -20.76 -18.83 -8.65
N ILE A 84 -21.13 -17.54 -8.69
CA ILE A 84 -21.23 -16.71 -7.49
C ILE A 84 -22.29 -17.25 -6.53
N ALA A 85 -23.46 -17.68 -7.03
CA ALA A 85 -24.51 -18.26 -6.19
C ALA A 85 -24.01 -19.50 -5.42
N ARG A 86 -23.36 -20.44 -6.11
CA ARG A 86 -22.77 -21.64 -5.48
C ARG A 86 -21.66 -21.31 -4.49
N VAL A 87 -20.84 -20.30 -4.76
CA VAL A 87 -19.74 -19.90 -3.87
C VAL A 87 -20.27 -19.22 -2.62
N LYS A 88 -21.36 -18.44 -2.71
CA LYS A 88 -22.01 -17.80 -1.55
C LYS A 88 -22.64 -18.82 -0.58
N GLU A 89 -22.94 -20.03 -1.03
CA GLU A 89 -23.47 -21.10 -0.17
C GLU A 89 -22.40 -21.78 0.70
N VAL A 90 -21.10 -21.55 0.43
CA VAL A 90 -20.00 -22.17 1.19
C VAL A 90 -19.82 -21.44 2.52
N GLU A 91 -19.78 -22.22 3.61
CA GLU A 91 -19.59 -21.70 4.96
C GLU A 91 -18.24 -20.94 5.08
N GLY A 92 -18.30 -19.68 5.50
CA GLY A 92 -17.14 -18.79 5.63
C GLY A 92 -16.99 -17.76 4.50
N VAL A 93 -17.78 -17.84 3.43
CA VAL A 93 -17.78 -16.81 2.37
C VAL A 93 -18.64 -15.62 2.77
N VAL A 94 -18.00 -14.47 3.01
CA VAL A 94 -18.68 -13.22 3.41
C VAL A 94 -19.31 -12.51 2.21
N ASP A 95 -18.62 -12.50 1.05
CA ASP A 95 -19.15 -11.97 -0.20
C ASP A 95 -18.41 -12.56 -1.40
N ALA A 96 -19.06 -12.53 -2.57
CA ALA A 96 -18.51 -12.92 -3.85
C ALA A 96 -19.01 -11.99 -4.95
N SER A 97 -18.07 -11.43 -5.72
CA SER A 97 -18.32 -10.47 -6.80
C SER A 97 -17.52 -10.83 -8.04
N ALA A 98 -18.09 -10.62 -9.22
CA ALA A 98 -17.34 -10.76 -10.47
C ALA A 98 -16.35 -9.61 -10.64
N THR A 99 -15.14 -9.91 -11.13
CA THR A 99 -14.14 -8.90 -11.50
C THR A 99 -13.42 -9.34 -12.76
N ALA A 100 -13.17 -8.40 -13.66
CA ALA A 100 -12.38 -8.60 -14.86
C ALA A 100 -11.12 -7.73 -14.82
N TYR A 101 -9.98 -8.29 -15.21
CA TYR A 101 -8.73 -7.54 -15.34
C TYR A 101 -8.31 -7.53 -16.81
N THR A 102 -8.09 -6.35 -17.38
CA THR A 102 -7.52 -6.22 -18.73
C THR A 102 -6.40 -5.19 -18.75
N GLY A 103 -5.34 -5.49 -19.49
CA GLY A 103 -4.27 -4.53 -19.74
C GLY A 103 -4.72 -3.47 -20.74
N ALA A 104 -4.43 -2.21 -20.46
CA ALA A 104 -4.75 -1.09 -21.34
C ALA A 104 -3.56 -0.14 -21.44
N MET A 105 -3.53 0.65 -22.52
CA MET A 105 -2.55 1.71 -22.71
C MET A 105 -3.28 3.04 -22.76
N LEU A 106 -3.01 3.89 -21.78
CA LEU A 106 -3.54 5.25 -21.70
C LEU A 106 -2.61 6.15 -22.49
N SER A 107 -3.13 6.85 -23.48
CA SER A 107 -2.38 7.86 -24.25
C SER A 107 -2.95 9.24 -23.96
N GLY A 108 -2.08 10.19 -23.62
CA GLY A 108 -2.46 11.57 -23.36
C GLY A 108 -1.37 12.55 -23.76
N ARG A 109 -1.56 13.84 -23.45
CA ARG A 109 -0.59 14.91 -23.78
C ARG A 109 0.82 14.69 -23.20
N ALA A 110 0.92 13.94 -22.10
CA ALA A 110 2.18 13.66 -21.42
C ALA A 110 2.90 12.38 -21.93
N GLY A 111 2.29 11.65 -22.87
CA GLY A 111 2.82 10.39 -23.40
C GLY A 111 1.84 9.22 -23.22
N ALA A 112 2.34 8.01 -23.47
CA ALA A 112 1.59 6.78 -23.29
C ALA A 112 2.08 5.99 -22.07
N ALA A 113 1.14 5.47 -21.27
CA ALA A 113 1.41 4.70 -20.07
C ALA A 113 0.58 3.42 -20.07
N TYR A 114 1.17 2.32 -19.58
CA TYR A 114 0.44 1.08 -19.35
C TYR A 114 -0.40 1.20 -18.07
N ALA A 115 -1.63 0.71 -18.11
CA ALA A 115 -2.56 0.66 -16.99
C ALA A 115 -3.28 -0.68 -16.97
N VAL A 116 -3.72 -1.12 -15.79
CA VAL A 116 -4.58 -2.29 -15.65
C VAL A 116 -5.99 -1.80 -15.36
N LEU A 117 -6.93 -2.13 -16.24
CA LEU A 117 -8.34 -1.87 -16.04
C LEU A 117 -8.93 -3.01 -15.21
N ARG A 118 -9.49 -2.66 -14.05
CA ARG A 118 -10.30 -3.55 -13.20
C ARG A 118 -11.77 -3.24 -13.44
N GLY A 119 -12.48 -4.14 -14.09
CA GLY A 119 -13.94 -4.13 -14.17
C GLY A 119 -14.53 -4.66 -12.87
N VAL A 120 -15.44 -3.91 -12.27
CA VAL A 120 -16.11 -4.23 -11.00
C VAL A 120 -17.60 -4.35 -11.24
N ASP A 121 -18.24 -5.36 -10.66
CA ASP A 121 -19.69 -5.52 -10.69
C ASP A 121 -20.37 -4.45 -9.81
N THR A 122 -21.25 -3.66 -10.40
CA THR A 122 -21.99 -2.59 -9.71
C THR A 122 -23.10 -3.13 -8.80
N GLY A 123 -23.48 -4.40 -8.94
CA GLY A 123 -24.44 -5.08 -8.06
C GLY A 123 -23.89 -5.50 -6.70
N SER A 124 -22.56 -5.52 -6.50
CA SER A 124 -21.94 -5.88 -5.22
C SER A 124 -21.61 -4.65 -4.37
N GLU A 125 -22.29 -4.52 -3.23
CA GLU A 125 -22.14 -3.39 -2.32
C GLU A 125 -20.72 -3.29 -1.72
N ASN A 126 -20.09 -4.42 -1.41
CA ASN A 126 -18.71 -4.44 -0.89
C ASN A 126 -17.68 -4.04 -1.94
N ALA A 127 -17.85 -4.49 -3.19
CA ALA A 127 -16.93 -4.15 -4.27
C ALA A 127 -16.99 -2.63 -4.57
N VAL A 128 -18.19 -2.05 -4.54
CA VAL A 128 -18.37 -0.59 -4.65
C VAL A 128 -17.79 0.15 -3.44
N ALA A 129 -17.95 -0.39 -2.23
CA ALA A 129 -17.36 0.20 -1.02
C ALA A 129 -15.82 0.18 -1.01
N GLU A 130 -15.19 -0.88 -1.54
CA GLU A 130 -13.74 -0.99 -1.70
C GLU A 130 -13.19 0.10 -2.64
N VAL A 131 -13.85 0.31 -3.78
CA VAL A 131 -13.48 1.36 -4.74
C VAL A 131 -13.64 2.75 -4.12
N ARG A 132 -14.74 3.00 -3.39
CA ARG A 132 -14.98 4.27 -2.69
C ARG A 132 -13.91 4.58 -1.65
N ARG A 133 -13.40 3.58 -0.91
CA ARG A 133 -12.34 3.77 0.10
C ARG A 133 -10.96 4.05 -0.50
N THR A 134 -10.71 3.59 -1.71
CA THR A 134 -9.41 3.75 -2.39
C THR A 134 -9.34 5.06 -3.18
N LEU A 135 -10.49 5.72 -3.41
CA LEU A 135 -10.56 6.94 -4.19
C LEU A 135 -9.97 8.14 -3.42
N ILE A 136 -8.89 8.72 -3.95
CA ILE A 136 -8.24 9.90 -3.36
C ILE A 136 -8.83 11.19 -3.91
N ALA A 137 -9.29 11.19 -5.17
CA ALA A 137 -9.86 12.36 -5.85
C ALA A 137 -10.92 11.95 -6.89
N GLY A 138 -11.93 12.80 -7.07
CA GLY A 138 -13.05 12.57 -8.00
C GLY A 138 -14.29 11.96 -7.32
N THR A 139 -15.19 11.41 -8.13
CA THR A 139 -16.44 10.79 -7.67
C THR A 139 -16.67 9.49 -8.44
N VAL A 140 -17.19 8.44 -7.77
CA VAL A 140 -17.49 7.14 -8.40
C VAL A 140 -18.85 7.12 -9.11
N GLU A 141 -19.74 8.06 -8.79
CA GLU A 141 -21.09 8.13 -9.35
C GLU A 141 -21.15 8.06 -10.89
N PRO A 142 -20.29 8.74 -11.68
CA PRO A 142 -20.29 8.62 -13.15
C PRO A 142 -19.99 7.21 -13.68
N LEU A 143 -19.34 6.35 -12.87
CA LEU A 143 -19.08 4.95 -13.21
C LEU A 143 -20.24 4.04 -12.81
N LEU A 144 -21.11 4.50 -11.90
CA LEU A 144 -22.27 3.76 -11.39
C LEU A 144 -23.56 4.13 -12.12
N SER A 145 -23.66 5.36 -12.62
CA SER A 145 -24.80 5.88 -13.39
C SER A 145 -24.53 5.77 -14.90
N ASP A 146 -24.91 4.63 -15.47
CA ASP A 146 -25.11 4.38 -16.90
C ASP A 146 -23.86 4.54 -17.83
N PRO A 147 -23.36 3.45 -18.46
CA PRO A 147 -22.16 3.46 -19.30
C PRO A 147 -22.25 4.32 -20.58
N SER A 148 -23.44 4.87 -20.89
CA SER A 148 -23.71 5.66 -22.09
C SER A 148 -23.18 7.12 -22.03
N SER A 149 -22.93 7.67 -20.84
CA SER A 149 -22.53 9.08 -20.68
C SER A 149 -21.09 9.39 -21.14
N PHE A 150 -20.25 8.37 -21.34
CA PHE A 150 -18.87 8.54 -21.82
C PHE A 150 -18.75 8.67 -23.35
N ASN A 151 -19.76 8.23 -24.11
CA ASN A 151 -19.70 8.21 -25.57
C ASN A 151 -20.10 9.56 -26.20
N GLU A 152 -20.89 10.36 -25.50
CA GLU A 152 -21.46 11.61 -26.04
C GLU A 152 -20.40 12.73 -26.19
N LYS A 153 -19.31 12.70 -25.40
CA LYS A 153 -18.32 13.78 -25.41
C LYS A 153 -17.30 13.71 -26.56
N LYS A 154 -17.46 12.79 -27.52
CA LYS A 154 -16.52 12.62 -28.64
C LYS A 154 -17.01 13.22 -29.97
N GLU A 155 -18.28 13.62 -30.09
CA GLU A 155 -18.84 14.16 -31.34
C GLU A 155 -18.63 15.67 -31.55
N ASP A 156 -18.35 16.45 -30.51
CA ASP A 156 -18.28 17.93 -30.63
C ASP A 156 -16.92 18.52 -31.08
N THR A 157 -15.97 17.72 -31.60
CA THR A 157 -14.65 18.24 -32.05
C THR A 157 -14.31 17.90 -33.50
N THR A 158 -15.28 17.54 -34.33
CA THR A 158 -15.11 17.54 -35.78
C THR A 158 -16.38 18.04 -36.43
N LEU A 159 -16.44 19.35 -36.74
CA LEU A 159 -17.14 19.95 -37.89
C LEU A 159 -17.04 21.49 -37.79
N SER A 160 -15.82 22.01 -37.97
CA SER A 160 -15.62 23.39 -38.42
C SER A 160 -14.54 23.39 -39.49
N THR A 161 -14.78 22.62 -40.56
CA THR A 161 -14.22 22.95 -41.88
C THR A 161 -15.04 24.12 -42.39
N GLY A 162 -14.60 25.33 -42.03
CA GLY A 162 -15.08 26.55 -42.63
C GLY A 162 -14.51 26.65 -44.04
N ASP A 163 -15.42 26.66 -45.01
CA ASP A 163 -15.24 27.21 -46.34
C ASP A 163 -14.46 28.53 -46.29
N THR A 164 -13.42 28.67 -47.12
CA THR A 164 -13.12 29.94 -47.79
C THR A 164 -12.57 29.67 -49.17
N LYS A 165 -13.31 30.21 -50.16
CA LYS A 165 -12.89 30.52 -51.52
C LYS A 165 -11.55 31.27 -51.57
#